data_AF-A0A927SV72-F1
#
_entry.id   AF-A0A927SV72-F1
#
_cell.length_a   1.000
_cell.length_b   1.000
_cell.length_c   1.000
_cell.angle_alpha   90.00
_cell.angle_beta   90.00
_cell.angle_gamma   90.00
#
_symmetry.space_group_name_H-M   'P 1'
#
loop_
_entity.id
_entity.type
_entity.pdbx_description
1 polymer ?
#
loop_
_entity_poly.entity_id
_entity_poly.type
_entity_poly.pdbx_seq_one_letter_code
_entity_poly.pdbx_strand_id
1 'polypeptide(L)'
;MKQVFKKRIMIVLALVLCLATVSSASAAGFGLVNGTKSLNLRYMATVSSTRLGSYPSGTWLELGNSENNFYQVVTPDRKSGYMSKNYILTDTAMQRTVRIATVNNANGGAYLNFRQQPNYSAPIHGVLYNGTPLLVIGEQNGWYHVQLNGKTGYVRSEYVNVSYMVGSSEVATVKTANGGALNMRFGPGKQYAVVRQVANNQHVMVLGKGSGWWYVAANGYVGFVDAAFLKTGLTPAPEPKPSTGSTGSSSGNTGSSSTTINRPYAVVNNPKATQALNLRQFPTTAAAVLRKLYNGTELWVTEYGTEWCAVTMKDTGISGYVMTRYISLLNLPSAATRTVVHPSGSYVNLRQGQSLSSSVLMRVPHGQQVSILSVGSEWCKVSYQGVQGYMLAWFLK
;
A
#
# COMPACT_ATOMS: atom_id res chain seq x y z
N MET A 1 65.11 -53.22 -3.37
CA MET A 1 64.56 -52.46 -4.51
C MET A 1 63.10 -52.12 -4.25
N LYS A 2 62.86 -50.82 -4.01
CA LYS A 2 61.62 -50.03 -4.19
C LYS A 2 60.25 -50.59 -3.73
N GLN A 3 59.85 -50.10 -2.55
CA GLN A 3 58.50 -49.64 -2.17
C GLN A 3 57.69 -49.05 -3.34
N VAL A 4 56.43 -49.48 -3.51
CA VAL A 4 55.31 -48.58 -3.92
C VAL A 4 54.01 -49.07 -3.28
N PHE A 5 53.60 -48.40 -2.21
CA PHE A 5 52.24 -48.42 -1.67
C PHE A 5 51.34 -47.59 -2.61
N LYS A 6 50.32 -48.18 -3.23
CA LYS A 6 49.20 -47.42 -3.81
C LYS A 6 47.91 -47.76 -3.04
N LYS A 7 47.59 -46.88 -2.10
CA LYS A 7 46.28 -46.78 -1.45
C LYS A 7 45.19 -46.68 -2.52
N ARG A 8 44.34 -47.70 -2.65
CA ARG A 8 43.04 -47.55 -3.32
C ARG A 8 42.09 -46.98 -2.27
N ILE A 9 41.87 -45.67 -2.38
CA ILE A 9 40.90 -44.91 -1.60
C ILE A 9 39.51 -45.49 -1.88
N MET A 10 38.88 -46.07 -0.86
CA MET A 10 37.44 -46.30 -0.84
C MET A 10 36.74 -44.95 -0.99
N ILE A 11 36.14 -44.71 -2.14
CA ILE A 11 35.14 -43.66 -2.31
C ILE A 11 33.88 -44.18 -1.63
N VAL A 12 33.75 -43.87 -0.34
CA VAL A 12 32.47 -43.99 0.36
C VAL A 12 31.58 -42.91 -0.23
N LEU A 13 30.67 -43.31 -1.11
CA LEU A 13 29.56 -42.48 -1.57
C LEU A 13 28.60 -42.33 -0.38
N ALA A 14 28.94 -41.45 0.55
CA ALA A 14 28.04 -41.04 1.61
C ALA A 14 26.93 -40.21 0.94
N LEU A 15 25.84 -40.90 0.59
CA LEU A 15 24.56 -40.29 0.29
C LEU A 15 24.06 -39.66 1.59
N VAL A 16 24.63 -38.51 1.95
CA VAL A 16 24.11 -37.68 3.03
C VAL A 16 22.81 -37.09 2.50
N LEU A 17 21.73 -37.84 2.70
CA LEU A 17 20.37 -37.33 2.69
C LEU A 17 20.25 -36.39 3.90
N CYS A 18 20.93 -35.25 3.83
CA CYS A 18 20.69 -34.15 4.74
C CYS A 18 19.29 -33.67 4.37
N LEU A 19 18.30 -34.05 5.16
CA LEU A 19 17.05 -33.32 5.23
C LEU A 19 17.45 -31.88 5.51
N ALA A 20 17.56 -31.07 4.45
CA ALA A 20 17.46 -29.64 4.57
C ALA A 20 16.05 -29.46 5.11
N THR A 21 15.95 -29.37 6.44
CA THR A 21 14.79 -28.80 7.09
C THR A 21 14.59 -27.48 6.36
N VAL A 22 13.58 -27.43 5.50
CA VAL A 22 13.06 -26.19 4.95
C VAL A 22 12.46 -25.46 6.15
N SER A 23 13.34 -24.89 6.96
CA SER A 23 13.01 -23.74 7.78
C SER A 23 12.36 -22.79 6.80
N SER A 24 11.06 -22.62 6.94
CA SER A 24 10.28 -21.67 6.18
C SER A 24 10.84 -20.31 6.56
N ALA A 25 11.91 -19.90 5.87
CA ALA A 25 12.53 -18.62 6.07
C ALA A 25 11.43 -17.62 5.72
N SER A 26 10.94 -16.90 6.72
CA SER A 26 10.13 -15.71 6.50
C SER A 26 10.91 -14.85 5.52
N ALA A 27 10.36 -14.63 4.32
CA ALA A 27 11.02 -13.80 3.33
C ALA A 27 11.36 -12.43 3.94
N ALA A 28 12.61 -12.00 3.76
CA ALA A 28 13.09 -10.69 4.19
C ALA A 28 12.58 -9.56 3.28
N GLY A 29 12.02 -9.89 2.11
CA GLY A 29 11.47 -8.96 1.13
C GLY A 29 11.35 -9.62 -0.24
N PHE A 30 11.15 -8.82 -1.28
CA PHE A 30 11.05 -9.31 -2.65
C PHE A 30 12.15 -8.75 -3.56
N GLY A 31 12.54 -9.55 -4.56
CA GLY A 31 13.54 -9.18 -5.54
C GLY A 31 13.03 -9.38 -6.97
N LEU A 32 13.36 -8.45 -7.85
CA LEU A 32 13.06 -8.51 -9.26
C LEU A 32 14.31 -8.90 -10.05
N VAL A 33 14.22 -9.97 -10.85
CA VAL A 33 15.27 -10.29 -11.82
C VAL A 33 15.36 -9.14 -12.82
N ASN A 34 16.50 -8.45 -12.86
CA ASN A 34 16.69 -7.23 -13.66
C ASN A 34 18.13 -7.15 -14.19
N GLY A 35 18.35 -6.37 -15.27
CA GLY A 35 19.67 -6.15 -15.85
C GLY A 35 20.27 -7.36 -16.59
N THR A 36 19.46 -8.40 -16.84
CA THR A 36 19.82 -9.60 -17.61
C THR A 36 18.59 -10.17 -18.32
N LYS A 37 18.77 -10.96 -19.38
CA LYS A 37 17.67 -11.69 -20.03
C LYS A 37 17.11 -12.79 -19.13
N SER A 38 17.98 -13.47 -18.39
CA SER A 38 17.59 -14.48 -17.39
C SER A 38 18.66 -14.62 -16.30
N LEU A 39 18.24 -15.15 -15.16
CA LEU A 39 19.09 -15.40 -14.00
C LEU A 39 18.98 -16.88 -13.58
N ASN A 40 20.13 -17.48 -13.30
CA ASN A 40 20.22 -18.88 -12.90
C ASN A 40 19.94 -19.05 -11.41
N LEU A 41 19.03 -19.96 -11.06
CA LEU A 41 18.89 -20.49 -9.70
C LEU A 41 19.97 -21.55 -9.48
N ARG A 42 20.66 -21.48 -8.35
CA ARG A 42 21.79 -22.36 -8.04
C ARG A 42 21.62 -23.07 -6.70
N TYR A 43 22.22 -24.24 -6.56
CA TYR A 43 22.14 -25.04 -5.33
C TYR A 43 22.90 -24.41 -4.17
N MET A 44 24.04 -23.77 -4.43
CA MET A 44 24.83 -23.04 -3.43
C MET A 44 25.12 -21.61 -3.91
N ALA A 45 25.51 -20.73 -2.97
CA ALA A 45 25.86 -19.33 -3.21
C ALA A 45 27.21 -19.15 -3.95
N THR A 46 27.39 -19.84 -5.07
CA THR A 46 28.58 -19.76 -5.92
C THR A 46 28.19 -19.91 -7.39
N VAL A 47 28.97 -19.30 -8.29
CA VAL A 47 28.74 -19.39 -9.74
C VAL A 47 29.08 -20.78 -10.33
N SER A 48 29.83 -21.60 -9.61
CA SER A 48 30.24 -22.94 -10.05
C SER A 48 29.28 -24.05 -9.60
N SER A 49 28.36 -23.77 -8.68
CA SER A 49 27.42 -24.78 -8.18
C SER A 49 26.34 -25.14 -9.21
N THR A 50 25.74 -26.32 -9.00
CA THR A 50 24.68 -26.89 -9.84
C THR A 50 23.56 -25.90 -10.12
N ARG A 51 23.18 -25.77 -11.39
CA ARG A 51 22.04 -24.95 -11.82
C ARG A 51 20.74 -25.73 -11.65
N LEU A 52 19.80 -25.14 -10.91
CA LEU A 52 18.48 -25.71 -10.63
C LEU A 52 17.39 -25.16 -11.57
N GLY A 53 17.65 -24.03 -12.23
CA GLY A 53 16.74 -23.40 -13.20
C GLY A 53 17.26 -22.08 -13.79
N SER A 54 16.53 -21.52 -14.77
CA SER A 54 16.67 -20.14 -15.28
C SER A 54 15.34 -19.42 -15.14
N TYR A 55 15.38 -18.17 -14.73
CA TYR A 55 14.21 -17.32 -14.59
C TYR A 55 14.41 -16.05 -15.40
N PRO A 56 13.45 -15.66 -16.27
CA PRO A 56 13.61 -14.50 -17.12
C PRO A 56 13.62 -13.18 -16.34
N SER A 57 14.11 -12.12 -16.98
CA SER A 57 13.92 -10.74 -16.49
C SER A 57 12.45 -10.47 -16.17
N GLY A 58 12.20 -9.68 -15.13
CA GLY A 58 10.86 -9.39 -14.65
C GLY A 58 10.29 -10.45 -13.69
N THR A 59 11.00 -11.55 -13.43
CA THR A 59 10.55 -12.55 -12.45
C THR A 59 10.70 -12.00 -11.03
N TRP A 60 9.64 -12.10 -10.24
CA TRP A 60 9.70 -11.81 -8.81
C TRP A 60 10.15 -13.03 -8.00
N LEU A 61 10.94 -12.75 -6.96
CA LEU A 61 11.54 -13.72 -6.06
C LEU A 61 11.21 -13.32 -4.61
N GLU A 62 10.86 -14.28 -3.78
CA GLU A 62 10.92 -14.11 -2.32
C GLU A 62 12.40 -14.18 -1.91
N LEU A 63 12.90 -13.17 -1.19
CA LEU A 63 14.29 -13.11 -0.77
C LEU A 63 14.44 -13.57 0.68
N GLY A 64 15.47 -14.37 0.94
CA GLY A 64 15.91 -14.75 2.29
C GLY A 64 17.24 -14.08 2.64
N ASN A 65 18.04 -14.80 3.42
CA ASN A 65 19.39 -14.37 3.80
C ASN A 65 20.30 -14.23 2.58
N SER A 66 21.44 -13.60 2.78
CA SER A 66 22.39 -13.36 1.73
C SER A 66 23.80 -13.74 2.14
N GLU A 67 24.55 -14.34 1.22
CA GLU A 67 25.93 -14.76 1.43
C GLU A 67 26.68 -14.77 0.09
N ASN A 68 28.00 -14.52 0.10
CA ASN A 68 28.88 -14.63 -1.07
C ASN A 68 28.38 -13.88 -2.34
N ASN A 69 27.71 -12.74 -2.18
CA ASN A 69 27.07 -11.98 -3.27
C ASN A 69 25.90 -12.70 -3.97
N PHE A 70 25.21 -13.59 -3.25
CA PHE A 70 23.94 -14.20 -3.63
C PHE A 70 22.87 -13.88 -2.58
N TYR A 71 21.62 -13.83 -3.04
CA TYR A 71 20.46 -14.01 -2.16
C TYR A 71 20.06 -15.48 -2.18
N GLN A 72 19.69 -16.02 -1.01
CA GLN A 72 18.80 -17.16 -0.95
C GLN A 72 17.43 -16.70 -1.46
N VAL A 73 16.79 -17.48 -2.32
CA VAL A 73 15.53 -17.12 -2.95
C VAL A 73 14.54 -18.27 -2.99
N VAL A 74 13.25 -17.95 -2.98
CA VAL A 74 12.17 -18.84 -3.40
C VAL A 74 11.53 -18.29 -4.66
N THR A 75 11.45 -19.11 -5.69
CA THR A 75 10.93 -18.75 -7.01
C THR A 75 9.41 -18.96 -7.09
N PRO A 76 8.73 -18.42 -8.13
CA PRO A 76 7.28 -18.60 -8.27
C PRO A 76 6.82 -20.06 -8.39
N ASP A 77 7.65 -20.93 -8.97
CA ASP A 77 7.44 -22.39 -9.02
C ASP A 77 7.87 -23.11 -7.72
N ARG A 78 8.07 -22.35 -6.64
CA ARG A 78 8.39 -22.81 -5.27
C ARG A 78 9.72 -23.56 -5.14
N LYS A 79 10.64 -23.41 -6.10
CA LYS A 79 12.02 -23.89 -5.94
C LYS A 79 12.79 -22.94 -5.05
N SER A 80 13.71 -23.50 -4.27
CA SER A 80 14.60 -22.75 -3.39
C SER A 80 16.05 -22.92 -3.84
N GLY A 81 16.86 -21.89 -3.62
CA GLY A 81 18.28 -21.90 -3.94
C GLY A 81 18.87 -20.51 -3.86
N TYR A 82 19.93 -20.26 -4.62
CA TYR A 82 20.69 -19.02 -4.59
C TYR A 82 20.74 -18.34 -5.97
N MET A 83 20.57 -17.02 -5.97
CA MET A 83 20.69 -16.18 -7.16
C MET A 83 21.60 -14.97 -6.91
N SER A 84 22.38 -14.58 -7.93
CA SER A 84 23.36 -13.49 -7.81
C SER A 84 22.68 -12.16 -7.55
N LYS A 85 23.18 -11.38 -6.56
CA LYS A 85 22.65 -10.06 -6.22
C LYS A 85 22.77 -9.05 -7.36
N ASN A 86 23.77 -9.22 -8.24
CA ASN A 86 24.05 -8.30 -9.35
C ASN A 86 22.87 -8.12 -10.31
N TYR A 87 21.95 -9.08 -10.32
CA TYR A 87 20.80 -9.12 -11.22
C TYR A 87 19.47 -9.12 -10.47
N ILE A 88 19.47 -8.70 -9.20
CA ILE A 88 18.27 -8.61 -8.36
C ILE A 88 18.11 -7.17 -7.87
N LEU A 89 17.08 -6.50 -8.38
CA LEU A 89 16.63 -5.22 -7.84
C LEU A 89 15.64 -5.49 -6.71
N THR A 90 15.98 -5.13 -5.48
CA THR A 90 15.10 -5.37 -4.32
C THR A 90 13.97 -4.36 -4.27
N ASP A 91 12.82 -4.76 -3.74
CA ASP A 91 11.69 -3.89 -3.45
C ASP A 91 12.10 -2.65 -2.62
N THR A 92 12.99 -2.82 -1.66
CA THR A 92 13.53 -1.77 -0.81
C THR A 92 14.39 -0.79 -1.61
N ALA A 93 15.21 -1.29 -2.55
CA ALA A 93 15.98 -0.42 -3.45
C ALA A 93 15.10 0.38 -4.43
N MET A 94 13.88 -0.09 -4.72
CA MET A 94 12.89 0.64 -5.51
C MET A 94 12.19 1.75 -4.71
N GLN A 95 12.23 1.71 -3.38
CA GLN A 95 11.57 2.69 -2.52
C GLN A 95 12.43 3.94 -2.35
N ARG A 96 12.25 4.91 -3.23
CA ARG A 96 12.91 6.21 -3.12
C ARG A 96 11.94 7.24 -2.53
N THR A 97 12.30 7.82 -1.39
CA THR A 97 11.60 8.98 -0.85
C THR A 97 11.87 10.18 -1.75
N VAL A 98 10.82 10.73 -2.32
CA VAL A 98 10.85 11.84 -3.27
C VAL A 98 9.79 12.87 -2.91
N ARG A 99 9.89 14.07 -3.50
CA ARG A 99 8.89 15.12 -3.33
C ARG A 99 7.79 14.93 -4.38
N ILE A 100 6.58 14.61 -3.95
CA ILE A 100 5.42 14.41 -4.82
C ILE A 100 4.43 15.56 -4.63
N ALA A 101 4.05 16.19 -5.73
CA ALA A 101 2.93 17.12 -5.83
C ALA A 101 1.70 16.36 -6.33
N THR A 102 0.66 16.27 -5.49
CA THR A 102 -0.63 15.70 -5.88
C THR A 102 -1.58 16.82 -6.25
N VAL A 103 -2.14 16.78 -7.46
CA VAL A 103 -3.13 17.78 -7.91
C VAL A 103 -4.32 17.80 -6.96
N ASN A 104 -4.61 18.99 -6.43
CA ASN A 104 -5.66 19.25 -5.46
C ASN A 104 -6.29 20.62 -5.73
N ASN A 105 -7.13 20.68 -6.76
CA ASN A 105 -7.93 21.83 -7.08
C ASN A 105 -9.24 21.83 -6.27
N ALA A 106 -9.50 22.92 -5.53
CA ALA A 106 -10.61 23.04 -4.60
C ALA A 106 -12.00 23.00 -5.26
N ASN A 107 -12.09 23.33 -6.56
CA ASN A 107 -13.35 23.37 -7.30
C ASN A 107 -13.64 22.05 -8.02
N GLY A 108 -13.85 20.94 -7.28
CA GLY A 108 -14.62 19.72 -7.61
C GLY A 108 -14.62 19.07 -9.02
N GLY A 109 -13.80 19.51 -9.95
CA GLY A 109 -13.86 19.23 -11.40
C GLY A 109 -12.91 20.10 -12.22
N ALA A 110 -12.30 21.11 -11.59
CA ALA A 110 -11.29 21.94 -12.20
C ALA A 110 -9.98 21.17 -12.43
N TYR A 111 -9.43 21.35 -13.61
CA TYR A 111 -8.16 20.78 -14.03
C TYR A 111 -6.99 21.73 -13.74
N LEU A 112 -5.78 21.20 -13.75
CA LEU A 112 -4.53 21.94 -13.64
C LEU A 112 -3.78 21.88 -14.96
N ASN A 113 -3.43 23.04 -15.51
CA ASN A 113 -2.62 23.12 -16.72
C ASN A 113 -1.17 22.70 -16.43
N PHE A 114 -0.69 21.70 -17.16
CA PHE A 114 0.71 21.31 -17.21
C PHE A 114 1.38 22.09 -18.33
N ARG A 115 2.26 23.03 -18.00
CA ARG A 115 2.82 24.00 -18.96
C ARG A 115 4.27 23.72 -19.30
N GLN A 116 4.72 24.23 -20.44
CA GLN A 116 6.12 24.15 -20.86
C GLN A 116 7.05 25.05 -20.04
N GLN A 117 6.55 26.19 -19.57
CA GLN A 117 7.31 27.22 -18.84
C GLN A 117 6.48 27.74 -17.65
N PRO A 118 7.12 28.33 -16.60
CA PRO A 118 6.46 28.79 -15.38
C PRO A 118 5.74 30.15 -15.57
N ASN A 119 4.88 30.27 -16.58
CA ASN A 119 4.09 31.47 -16.82
C ASN A 119 2.75 31.15 -17.51
N TYR A 120 1.81 32.09 -17.51
CA TYR A 120 0.44 31.86 -17.99
C TYR A 120 0.29 31.89 -19.52
N SER A 121 1.23 32.50 -20.26
CA SER A 121 1.25 32.52 -21.72
C SER A 121 1.93 31.29 -22.34
N ALA A 122 2.63 30.49 -21.54
CA ALA A 122 3.35 29.31 -21.99
C ALA A 122 2.40 28.25 -22.58
N PRO A 123 2.81 27.55 -23.66
CA PRO A 123 2.05 26.45 -24.21
C PRO A 123 1.74 25.37 -23.16
N ILE A 124 0.54 24.81 -23.26
CA ILE A 124 0.04 23.78 -22.35
C ILE A 124 0.35 22.40 -22.95
N HIS A 125 1.10 21.57 -22.21
CA HIS A 125 1.35 20.17 -22.55
C HIS A 125 0.12 19.28 -22.37
N GLY A 126 -0.78 19.66 -21.48
CA GLY A 126 -2.02 18.96 -21.20
C GLY A 126 -2.66 19.46 -19.91
N VAL A 127 -3.77 18.82 -19.54
CA VAL A 127 -4.51 19.09 -18.31
C VAL A 127 -4.40 17.91 -17.36
N LEU A 128 -4.33 18.19 -16.06
CA LEU A 128 -4.18 17.20 -14.99
C LEU A 128 -5.36 17.31 -14.02
N TYR A 129 -5.92 16.17 -13.62
CA TYR A 129 -7.07 16.12 -12.72
C TYR A 129 -6.63 15.83 -11.28
N ASN A 130 -7.50 16.13 -10.31
CA ASN A 130 -7.26 15.86 -8.90
C ASN A 130 -6.83 14.41 -8.64
N GLY A 131 -5.86 14.27 -7.73
CA GLY A 131 -5.26 12.98 -7.41
C GLY A 131 -4.12 12.56 -8.34
N THR A 132 -3.82 13.33 -9.40
CA THR A 132 -2.65 13.06 -10.26
C THR A 132 -1.36 13.33 -9.45
N PRO A 133 -0.49 12.32 -9.24
CA PRO A 133 0.80 12.51 -8.60
C PRO A 133 1.84 12.97 -9.63
N LEU A 134 2.68 13.92 -9.22
CA LEU A 134 3.73 14.52 -10.05
C LEU A 134 5.04 14.54 -9.26
N LEU A 135 6.12 14.05 -9.84
CA LEU A 135 7.44 14.13 -9.21
C LEU A 135 7.93 15.59 -9.28
N VAL A 136 8.18 16.22 -8.14
CA VAL A 136 8.75 17.57 -8.09
C VAL A 136 10.26 17.50 -8.24
N ILE A 137 10.79 18.18 -9.25
CA ILE A 137 12.23 18.26 -9.56
C ILE A 137 12.77 19.69 -9.43
N GLY A 138 11.92 20.66 -9.10
CA GLY A 138 12.32 22.04 -8.82
C GLY A 138 11.13 22.91 -8.46
N GLU A 139 11.41 24.13 -8.02
CA GLU A 139 10.42 25.12 -7.63
C GLU A 139 10.96 26.52 -7.93
N GLN A 140 10.12 27.37 -8.52
CA GLN A 140 10.46 28.78 -8.76
C GLN A 140 9.19 29.63 -8.86
N ASN A 141 9.18 30.77 -8.17
CA ASN A 141 8.16 31.83 -8.32
C ASN A 141 6.71 31.32 -8.27
N GLY A 142 6.40 30.41 -7.34
CA GLY A 142 5.05 29.83 -7.19
C GLY A 142 4.70 28.73 -8.21
N TRP A 143 5.68 28.23 -8.96
CA TRP A 143 5.55 27.09 -9.88
C TRP A 143 6.42 25.93 -9.42
N TYR A 144 5.88 24.71 -9.51
CA TYR A 144 6.67 23.49 -9.43
C TYR A 144 7.12 23.07 -10.81
N HIS A 145 8.43 22.83 -10.96
CA HIS A 145 8.97 22.05 -12.06
C HIS A 145 8.77 20.57 -11.72
N VAL A 146 8.02 19.85 -12.56
CA VAL A 146 7.61 18.48 -12.30
C VAL A 146 7.92 17.55 -13.46
N GLN A 147 8.04 16.25 -13.16
CA GLN A 147 8.17 15.18 -14.12
C GLN A 147 7.01 14.19 -13.99
N LEU A 148 6.46 13.78 -15.14
CA LEU A 148 5.40 12.79 -15.27
C LEU A 148 5.66 11.94 -16.51
N ASN A 149 5.81 10.63 -16.33
CA ASN A 149 6.05 9.65 -17.40
C ASN A 149 7.16 10.06 -18.39
N GLY A 150 8.29 10.52 -17.87
CA GLY A 150 9.44 10.97 -18.65
C GLY A 150 9.34 12.39 -19.22
N LYS A 151 8.18 13.05 -19.14
CA LYS A 151 7.97 14.43 -19.60
C LYS A 151 8.11 15.43 -18.46
N THR A 152 8.78 16.55 -18.69
CA THR A 152 8.92 17.63 -17.72
C THR A 152 8.05 18.84 -18.08
N GLY A 153 7.76 19.68 -17.09
CA GLY A 153 7.01 20.92 -17.28
C GLY A 153 6.64 21.55 -15.93
N TYR A 154 5.72 22.51 -15.94
CA TYR A 154 5.42 23.34 -14.79
C TYR A 154 3.94 23.30 -14.42
N VAL A 155 3.68 23.29 -13.11
CA VAL A 155 2.34 23.42 -12.53
C VAL A 155 2.34 24.49 -11.44
N ARG A 156 1.21 25.15 -11.23
CA ARG A 156 1.05 26.16 -10.17
C ARG A 156 1.00 25.48 -8.80
N SER A 157 1.81 25.98 -7.87
CA SER A 157 1.96 25.43 -6.52
C SER A 157 0.67 25.45 -5.69
N GLU A 158 -0.16 26.47 -5.88
CA GLU A 158 -1.43 26.66 -5.15
C GLU A 158 -2.51 25.59 -5.45
N TYR A 159 -2.35 24.81 -6.53
CA TYR A 159 -3.32 23.77 -6.92
C TYR A 159 -2.79 22.35 -6.70
N VAL A 160 -1.73 22.20 -5.90
CA VAL A 160 -1.18 20.89 -5.54
C VAL A 160 -0.89 20.82 -4.05
N ASN A 161 -1.04 19.63 -3.49
CA ASN A 161 -0.52 19.31 -2.15
C ASN A 161 0.82 18.61 -2.31
N VAL A 162 1.84 19.07 -1.60
CA VAL A 162 3.18 18.48 -1.67
C VAL A 162 3.47 17.64 -0.44
N SER A 163 4.04 16.46 -0.66
CA SER A 163 4.49 15.55 0.41
C SER A 163 5.80 14.88 0.04
N TYR A 164 6.55 14.45 1.07
CA TYR A 164 7.70 13.58 0.91
C TYR A 164 7.25 12.15 1.15
N MET A 165 7.32 11.31 0.12
CA MET A 165 6.84 9.93 0.18
C MET A 165 7.60 9.05 -0.78
N VAL A 166 7.47 7.73 -0.62
CA VAL A 166 7.94 6.81 -1.64
C VAL A 166 7.13 7.03 -2.92
N GLY A 167 7.82 7.22 -4.04
CA GLY A 167 7.19 7.52 -5.31
C GLY A 167 8.15 7.52 -6.48
N SER A 168 7.61 7.75 -7.67
CA SER A 168 8.35 7.88 -8.92
C SER A 168 7.62 8.86 -9.85
N SER A 169 8.27 9.25 -10.94
CA SER A 169 7.61 10.02 -12.01
C SER A 169 6.78 9.14 -12.94
N GLU A 170 6.91 7.82 -12.87
CA GLU A 170 6.13 6.92 -13.72
C GLU A 170 4.78 6.62 -13.08
N VAL A 171 3.69 6.84 -13.82
CA VAL A 171 2.32 6.74 -13.32
C VAL A 171 1.51 5.80 -14.19
N ALA A 172 0.69 4.97 -13.56
CA ALA A 172 -0.32 4.15 -14.20
C ALA A 172 -1.69 4.44 -13.61
N THR A 173 -2.74 4.19 -14.40
CA THR A 173 -4.13 4.31 -13.98
C THR A 173 -4.72 2.92 -13.72
N VAL A 174 -5.37 2.74 -12.59
CA VAL A 174 -6.12 1.52 -12.27
C VAL A 174 -7.35 1.43 -13.15
N LYS A 175 -7.56 0.28 -13.79
CA LYS A 175 -8.73 -0.03 -14.61
C LYS A 175 -9.25 -1.41 -14.26
N THR A 176 -10.44 -1.46 -13.67
CA THR A 176 -11.15 -2.71 -13.35
C THR A 176 -12.43 -2.80 -14.18
N ALA A 177 -12.73 -4.01 -14.69
CA ALA A 177 -13.86 -4.22 -15.58
C ALA A 177 -15.23 -3.94 -14.92
N ASN A 178 -15.34 -4.16 -13.61
CA ASN A 178 -16.56 -3.95 -12.84
C ASN A 178 -16.58 -2.61 -12.07
N GLY A 179 -15.58 -1.75 -12.29
CA GLY A 179 -15.43 -0.50 -11.53
C GLY A 179 -15.02 -0.66 -10.05
N GLY A 180 -14.75 -1.89 -9.60
CA GLY A 180 -14.31 -2.18 -8.24
C GLY A 180 -12.87 -1.72 -7.96
N ALA A 181 -12.46 -1.75 -6.69
CA ALA A 181 -11.09 -1.42 -6.31
C ALA A 181 -10.10 -2.56 -6.58
N LEU A 182 -8.87 -2.22 -6.97
CA LEU A 182 -7.75 -3.12 -7.16
C LEU A 182 -7.05 -3.39 -5.83
N ASN A 183 -6.81 -4.66 -5.52
CA ASN A 183 -6.04 -5.06 -4.35
C ASN A 183 -4.54 -4.83 -4.59
N MET A 184 -3.92 -4.00 -3.76
CA MET A 184 -2.48 -3.92 -3.55
C MET A 184 -2.10 -4.88 -2.44
N ARG A 185 -1.10 -5.72 -2.69
CA ARG A 185 -0.72 -6.86 -1.86
C ARG A 185 0.69 -6.72 -1.35
N PHE A 186 0.98 -7.43 -0.27
CA PHE A 186 2.31 -7.45 0.33
C PHE A 186 3.36 -8.09 -0.60
N GLY A 187 2.95 -9.06 -1.42
CA GLY A 187 3.83 -9.75 -2.36
C GLY A 187 3.18 -9.99 -3.74
N PRO A 188 3.98 -10.43 -4.73
CA PRO A 188 3.56 -10.60 -6.12
C PRO A 188 2.78 -11.91 -6.31
N GLY A 189 1.49 -11.89 -5.98
CA GLY A 189 0.62 -13.06 -6.08
C GLY A 189 -0.70 -12.89 -5.31
N LYS A 190 -1.73 -13.65 -5.70
CA LYS A 190 -3.06 -13.58 -5.06
C LYS A 190 -3.09 -14.17 -3.64
N GLN A 191 -2.12 -15.02 -3.31
CA GLN A 191 -1.94 -15.64 -2.00
C GLN A 191 -1.42 -14.65 -0.94
N TYR A 192 -0.79 -13.55 -1.35
CA TYR A 192 -0.27 -12.56 -0.41
C TYR A 192 -1.39 -11.67 0.14
N ALA A 193 -1.26 -11.29 1.40
CA ALA A 193 -2.19 -10.42 2.09
C ALA A 193 -2.42 -9.11 1.33
N VAL A 194 -3.66 -8.64 1.31
CA VAL A 194 -4.01 -7.31 0.78
C VAL A 194 -3.58 -6.27 1.81
N VAL A 195 -2.74 -5.32 1.39
CA VAL A 195 -2.27 -4.21 2.23
C VAL A 195 -3.08 -2.93 1.99
N ARG A 196 -3.65 -2.77 0.79
CA ARG A 196 -4.47 -1.62 0.42
C ARG A 196 -5.39 -1.95 -0.74
N GLN A 197 -6.49 -1.23 -0.86
CA GLN A 197 -7.28 -1.18 -2.09
C GLN A 197 -7.12 0.18 -2.77
N VAL A 198 -6.98 0.16 -4.09
CA VAL A 198 -6.84 1.34 -4.95
C VAL A 198 -8.05 1.43 -5.86
N ALA A 199 -8.77 2.55 -5.83
CA ALA A 199 -10.03 2.68 -6.56
C ALA A 199 -9.84 2.60 -8.08
N ASN A 200 -10.88 2.17 -8.80
CA ASN A 200 -10.89 2.28 -10.25
C ASN A 200 -10.67 3.75 -10.68
N ASN A 201 -9.92 3.95 -11.77
CA ASN A 201 -9.47 5.24 -12.28
C ASN A 201 -8.48 6.01 -11.39
N GLN A 202 -8.11 5.49 -10.22
CA GLN A 202 -7.10 6.13 -9.40
C GLN A 202 -5.71 5.90 -10.00
N HIS A 203 -4.83 6.89 -9.81
CA HIS A 203 -3.44 6.84 -10.24
C HIS A 203 -2.55 6.18 -9.16
N VAL A 204 -1.58 5.40 -9.64
CA VAL A 204 -0.51 4.83 -8.83
C VAL A 204 0.83 5.21 -9.44
N MET A 205 1.85 5.40 -8.60
CA MET A 205 3.23 5.58 -9.07
C MET A 205 3.89 4.21 -9.21
N VAL A 206 4.52 3.93 -10.35
CA VAL A 206 5.16 2.64 -10.64
C VAL A 206 6.60 2.67 -10.17
N LEU A 207 6.95 1.79 -9.24
CA LEU A 207 8.30 1.67 -8.67
C LEU A 207 9.10 0.55 -9.34
N GLY A 208 8.43 -0.52 -9.76
CA GLY A 208 9.05 -1.65 -10.45
C GLY A 208 8.06 -2.46 -11.28
N LYS A 209 8.50 -2.91 -12.46
CA LYS A 209 7.68 -3.69 -13.40
C LYS A 209 8.17 -5.12 -13.48
N GLY A 210 7.46 -6.03 -12.82
CA GLY A 210 7.64 -7.46 -13.02
C GLY A 210 6.61 -8.07 -13.97
N SER A 211 6.81 -9.34 -14.28
CA SER A 211 5.88 -10.14 -15.07
C SER A 211 4.61 -10.40 -14.24
N GLY A 212 3.46 -9.96 -14.74
CA GLY A 212 2.15 -10.10 -14.09
C GLY A 212 1.90 -9.19 -12.88
N TRP A 213 2.92 -8.85 -12.09
CA TRP A 213 2.79 -8.00 -10.89
C TRP A 213 3.72 -6.81 -10.94
N TRP A 214 3.19 -5.62 -10.66
CA TRP A 214 3.98 -4.39 -10.56
C TRP A 214 4.04 -3.92 -9.11
N TYR A 215 5.21 -3.43 -8.71
CA TYR A 215 5.43 -2.78 -7.42
C TYR A 215 5.12 -1.29 -7.57
N VAL A 216 4.19 -0.78 -6.76
CA VAL A 216 3.62 0.55 -6.91
C VAL A 216 3.53 1.27 -5.57
N ALA A 217 3.45 2.61 -5.63
CA ALA A 217 3.09 3.47 -4.52
C ALA A 217 1.74 4.16 -4.76
N ALA A 218 0.87 4.14 -3.76
CA ALA A 218 -0.39 4.90 -3.76
C ALA A 218 -0.86 5.21 -2.35
N ASN A 219 -1.37 6.42 -2.12
CA ASN A 219 -1.95 6.84 -0.83
C ASN A 219 -0.99 6.68 0.37
N GLY A 220 0.33 6.81 0.16
CA GLY A 220 1.33 6.61 1.22
C GLY A 220 1.73 5.14 1.46
N TYR A 221 1.15 4.20 0.72
CA TYR A 221 1.48 2.78 0.80
C TYR A 221 2.27 2.32 -0.41
N VAL A 222 3.05 1.27 -0.22
CA VAL A 222 3.74 0.54 -1.28
C VAL A 222 3.30 -0.92 -1.29
N GLY A 223 3.30 -1.56 -2.46
CA GLY A 223 2.92 -2.96 -2.58
C GLY A 223 2.78 -3.41 -4.02
N PHE A 224 2.35 -4.65 -4.19
CA PHE A 224 2.23 -5.33 -5.48
C PHE A 224 0.79 -5.30 -5.97
N VAL A 225 0.58 -4.88 -7.21
CA VAL A 225 -0.72 -4.97 -7.88
C VAL A 225 -0.61 -5.82 -9.13
N ASP A 226 -1.71 -6.48 -9.49
CA ASP A 226 -1.79 -7.23 -10.74
C ASP A 226 -1.77 -6.25 -11.92
N ALA A 227 -0.73 -6.37 -12.75
CA ALA A 227 -0.42 -5.46 -13.85
C ALA A 227 -1.50 -5.47 -14.94
N ALA A 228 -2.32 -6.52 -15.02
CA ALA A 228 -3.43 -6.59 -15.98
C ALA A 228 -4.49 -5.49 -15.71
N PHE A 229 -4.55 -4.96 -14.49
CA PHE A 229 -5.46 -3.88 -14.11
C PHE A 229 -4.81 -2.49 -14.17
N LEU A 230 -3.58 -2.39 -14.71
CA LEU A 230 -2.89 -1.12 -14.87
C LEU A 230 -2.81 -0.72 -16.34
N LYS A 231 -3.22 0.51 -16.63
CA LYS A 231 -2.94 1.16 -17.91
C LYS A 231 -1.86 2.22 -17.70
N THR A 232 -0.73 2.09 -18.39
CA THR A 232 0.37 3.08 -18.31
C THR A 232 -0.10 4.47 -18.73
N GLY A 233 0.35 5.48 -18.01
CA GLY A 233 -0.02 6.87 -18.26
C GLY A 233 -1.28 7.31 -17.52
N LEU A 234 -1.64 8.58 -17.76
CA LEU A 234 -2.92 9.13 -17.35
C LEU A 234 -3.95 8.72 -18.40
N THR A 235 -4.84 7.79 -18.07
CA THR A 235 -6.07 7.67 -18.86
C THR A 235 -7.04 8.73 -18.34
N PRO A 236 -7.72 9.50 -19.21
CA PRO A 236 -8.76 10.40 -18.78
C PRO A 236 -9.77 9.67 -17.88
N ALA A 237 -10.11 10.28 -16.74
CA ALA A 237 -11.35 9.92 -16.05
C ALA A 237 -12.52 10.25 -16.99
N PRO A 238 -13.58 9.43 -17.07
CA PRO A 238 -14.79 9.81 -17.80
C PRO A 238 -15.26 11.18 -17.30
N GLU A 239 -15.54 12.08 -18.23
CA GLU A 239 -16.09 13.39 -17.91
C GLU A 239 -17.40 13.21 -17.12
N PRO A 240 -17.63 13.95 -16.02
CA PRO A 240 -18.91 13.89 -15.33
C PRO A 240 -20.00 14.37 -16.30
N LYS A 241 -20.91 13.46 -16.68
CA LYS A 241 -22.08 13.79 -17.50
C LYS A 241 -22.86 14.91 -16.81
N PRO A 242 -23.24 16.00 -17.51
CA PRO A 242 -24.05 17.05 -16.92
C PRO A 242 -25.39 16.46 -16.45
N SER A 243 -25.69 16.61 -15.16
CA SER A 243 -26.97 16.18 -14.60
C SER A 243 -28.04 17.20 -14.98
N THR A 244 -28.83 16.90 -16.00
CA THR A 244 -30.09 17.58 -16.25
C THR A 244 -31.07 17.19 -15.15
N GLY A 245 -31.57 18.18 -14.41
CA GLY A 245 -32.58 17.98 -13.37
C GLY A 245 -33.87 17.40 -13.94
N SER A 246 -34.45 16.46 -13.21
CA SER A 246 -35.85 16.07 -13.39
C SER A 246 -36.50 15.92 -12.02
N THR A 247 -37.50 16.77 -11.81
CA THR A 247 -38.48 16.74 -10.71
C THR A 247 -39.59 15.76 -11.08
N GLY A 248 -39.99 14.86 -10.16
CA GLY A 248 -41.24 14.11 -10.33
C GLY A 248 -41.39 12.84 -9.50
N SER A 249 -41.96 13.02 -8.31
CA SER A 249 -42.98 12.19 -7.62
C SER A 249 -42.79 10.70 -7.32
N SER A 250 -43.08 10.40 -6.05
CA SER A 250 -43.25 9.10 -5.41
C SER A 250 -44.48 8.32 -5.88
N SER A 251 -44.36 6.99 -5.98
CA SER A 251 -45.37 6.02 -5.50
C SER A 251 -44.71 4.66 -5.28
N GLY A 252 -44.94 4.07 -4.10
CA GLY A 252 -44.29 2.84 -3.65
C GLY A 252 -44.97 1.55 -4.10
N ASN A 253 -44.25 0.43 -4.01
CA ASN A 253 -44.76 -0.72 -3.27
C ASN A 253 -43.64 -1.61 -2.74
N THR A 254 -43.94 -2.16 -1.59
CA THR A 254 -43.20 -2.94 -0.61
C THR A 254 -42.83 -4.33 -1.13
N GLY A 255 -41.61 -4.77 -0.81
CA GLY A 255 -41.13 -6.14 -1.04
C GLY A 255 -39.97 -6.43 -0.10
N SER A 256 -40.30 -6.56 1.19
CA SER A 256 -39.37 -6.92 2.26
C SER A 256 -38.86 -8.34 2.05
N SER A 257 -37.54 -8.51 1.98
CA SER A 257 -36.88 -9.77 2.36
C SER A 257 -35.62 -9.44 3.15
N SER A 258 -35.85 -9.37 4.45
CA SER A 258 -34.86 -9.26 5.51
C SER A 258 -33.91 -10.47 5.49
N THR A 259 -32.66 -10.23 5.12
CA THR A 259 -31.52 -10.92 5.73
C THR A 259 -30.73 -9.87 6.49
N THR A 260 -30.84 -9.89 7.81
CA THR A 260 -30.12 -9.00 8.73
C THR A 260 -28.62 -9.30 8.66
N ILE A 261 -27.93 -8.70 7.67
CA ILE A 261 -26.47 -8.64 7.70
C ILE A 261 -26.13 -7.73 8.87
N ASN A 262 -25.57 -8.32 9.93
CA ASN A 262 -25.03 -7.64 11.11
C ASN A 262 -23.77 -6.84 10.73
N ARG A 263 -23.93 -5.88 9.81
CA ARG A 263 -22.84 -5.11 9.24
C ARG A 263 -22.58 -3.91 10.14
N PRO A 264 -21.32 -3.62 10.48
CA PRO A 264 -21.00 -2.50 11.33
C PRO A 264 -21.37 -1.18 10.66
N TYR A 265 -21.95 -0.29 11.44
CA TYR A 265 -22.44 0.99 10.95
C TYR A 265 -22.17 2.09 11.97
N ALA A 266 -22.31 3.33 11.52
CA ALA A 266 -22.16 4.49 12.36
C ALA A 266 -23.37 5.40 12.21
N VAL A 267 -23.69 6.11 13.27
CA VAL A 267 -24.71 7.17 13.26
C VAL A 267 -24.02 8.49 13.60
N VAL A 268 -24.24 9.51 12.78
CA VAL A 268 -23.70 10.86 13.05
C VAL A 268 -24.29 11.43 14.32
N ASN A 269 -23.42 11.89 15.22
CA ASN A 269 -23.75 12.44 16.53
C ASN A 269 -22.86 13.66 16.82
N ASN A 270 -23.20 14.80 16.23
CA ASN A 270 -22.55 16.09 16.47
C ASN A 270 -22.96 16.67 17.83
N PRO A 271 -22.07 17.42 18.52
CA PRO A 271 -22.33 17.98 19.85
C PRO A 271 -23.52 18.95 19.92
N LYS A 272 -23.85 19.62 18.81
CA LYS A 272 -25.02 20.50 18.69
C LYS A 272 -25.87 20.06 17.50
N ALA A 273 -27.19 20.05 17.67
CA ALA A 273 -28.14 19.62 16.64
C ALA A 273 -28.05 20.42 15.32
N THR A 274 -27.56 21.66 15.36
CA THR A 274 -27.41 22.54 14.18
C THR A 274 -26.07 22.36 13.44
N GLN A 275 -25.15 21.54 13.96
CA GLN A 275 -23.85 21.31 13.34
C GLN A 275 -23.91 20.20 12.29
N ALA A 276 -22.98 20.27 11.33
CA ALA A 276 -22.79 19.24 10.34
C ALA A 276 -21.37 18.66 10.42
N LEU A 277 -21.29 17.34 10.30
CA LEU A 277 -20.07 16.59 10.10
C LEU A 277 -19.69 16.58 8.62
N ASN A 278 -18.46 16.93 8.30
CA ASN A 278 -17.98 16.84 6.93
C ASN A 278 -17.60 15.39 6.59
N LEU A 279 -18.29 14.82 5.60
CA LEU A 279 -17.80 13.67 4.84
C LEU A 279 -16.73 14.17 3.89
N ARG A 280 -15.50 13.72 4.05
CA ARG A 280 -14.34 14.21 3.31
C ARG A 280 -13.77 13.17 2.37
N GLN A 281 -13.09 13.62 1.34
CA GLN A 281 -12.47 12.72 0.37
C GLN A 281 -11.28 11.93 0.95
N PHE A 282 -10.55 12.51 1.91
CA PHE A 282 -9.40 11.91 2.60
C PHE A 282 -9.49 12.15 4.13
N PRO A 283 -8.79 11.35 4.97
CA PRO A 283 -8.82 11.47 6.43
C PRO A 283 -7.96 12.66 6.92
N THR A 284 -8.29 13.86 6.47
CA THR A 284 -7.63 15.11 6.88
C THR A 284 -8.61 16.28 6.85
N THR A 285 -8.45 17.24 7.76
CA THR A 285 -9.29 18.45 7.82
C THR A 285 -9.14 19.36 6.60
N ALA A 286 -8.05 19.22 5.85
CA ALA A 286 -7.80 19.95 4.62
C ALA A 286 -8.47 19.34 3.38
N ALA A 287 -8.97 18.10 3.46
CA ALA A 287 -9.58 17.42 2.32
C ALA A 287 -10.93 18.02 1.94
N ALA A 288 -11.26 17.96 0.64
CA ALA A 288 -12.53 18.40 0.11
C ALA A 288 -13.72 17.77 0.87
N VAL A 289 -14.71 18.60 1.19
CA VAL A 289 -15.96 18.16 1.80
C VAL A 289 -16.87 17.66 0.69
N LEU A 290 -17.08 16.35 0.64
CA LEU A 290 -17.99 15.68 -0.29
C LEU A 290 -19.46 15.89 0.12
N ARG A 291 -19.73 15.90 1.42
CA ARG A 291 -21.08 16.12 1.96
C ARG A 291 -21.05 16.66 3.39
N LYS A 292 -22.11 17.36 3.79
CA LYS A 292 -22.43 17.69 5.18
C LYS A 292 -23.43 16.66 5.71
N LEU A 293 -23.11 16.03 6.84
CA LEU A 293 -23.93 15.00 7.48
C LEU A 293 -24.47 15.54 8.81
N TYR A 294 -25.76 15.39 9.04
CA TYR A 294 -26.46 15.87 10.24
C TYR A 294 -26.74 14.71 11.21
N ASN A 295 -27.11 15.02 12.45
CA ASN A 295 -27.37 14.01 13.48
C ASN A 295 -28.41 13.00 13.00
N GLY A 296 -28.18 11.72 13.30
CA GLY A 296 -29.03 10.62 12.86
C GLY A 296 -28.70 10.05 11.48
N THR A 297 -27.81 10.70 10.70
CA THR A 297 -27.37 10.14 9.40
C THR A 297 -26.68 8.80 9.63
N GLU A 298 -27.18 7.74 8.98
CA GLU A 298 -26.59 6.40 9.06
C GLU A 298 -25.56 6.15 7.96
N LEU A 299 -24.46 5.50 8.34
CA LEU A 299 -23.30 5.24 7.50
C LEU A 299 -22.88 3.78 7.62
N TRP A 300 -22.59 3.10 6.51
CA TRP A 300 -21.81 1.86 6.57
C TRP A 300 -20.37 2.19 6.91
N VAL A 301 -19.81 1.54 7.93
CA VAL A 301 -18.38 1.70 8.24
C VAL A 301 -17.59 0.70 7.41
N THR A 302 -16.66 1.22 6.61
CA THR A 302 -15.81 0.42 5.74
C THR A 302 -14.40 0.27 6.30
N GLU A 303 -13.94 1.22 7.12
CA GLU A 303 -12.67 1.14 7.85
C GLU A 303 -12.74 1.97 9.14
N TYR A 304 -12.24 1.42 10.26
CA TYR A 304 -12.16 2.13 11.53
C TYR A 304 -10.84 2.86 11.70
N GLY A 305 -10.90 4.07 12.24
CA GLY A 305 -9.73 4.78 12.72
C GLY A 305 -10.09 5.67 13.90
N THR A 306 -9.10 6.08 14.70
CA THR A 306 -9.38 6.83 15.94
C THR A 306 -9.67 8.31 15.72
N GLU A 307 -9.20 8.88 14.59
CA GLU A 307 -9.50 10.27 14.22
C GLU A 307 -10.46 10.34 13.04
N TRP A 308 -10.33 9.40 12.09
CA TRP A 308 -11.17 9.30 10.91
C TRP A 308 -11.64 7.86 10.71
N CYS A 309 -12.92 7.69 10.39
CA CYS A 309 -13.48 6.44 9.88
C CYS A 309 -13.72 6.58 8.37
N ALA A 310 -13.39 5.54 7.60
CA ALA A 310 -13.88 5.43 6.24
C ALA A 310 -15.31 4.89 6.28
N VAL A 311 -16.19 5.56 5.53
CA VAL A 311 -17.63 5.33 5.58
C VAL A 311 -18.24 5.42 4.19
N THR A 312 -19.38 4.76 4.03
CA THR A 312 -20.25 4.86 2.86
C THR A 312 -21.64 5.25 3.32
N MET A 313 -22.19 6.33 2.76
CA MET A 313 -23.56 6.74 3.05
C MET A 313 -24.55 5.66 2.60
N LYS A 314 -25.51 5.28 3.47
CA LYS A 314 -26.44 4.18 3.18
C LYS A 314 -27.45 4.52 2.08
N ASP A 315 -27.86 5.77 2.02
CA ASP A 315 -28.90 6.30 1.11
C ASP A 315 -28.37 6.59 -0.30
N THR A 316 -27.14 7.10 -0.41
CA THR A 316 -26.55 7.62 -1.65
C THR A 316 -25.38 6.79 -2.17
N GLY A 317 -24.79 5.93 -1.34
CA GLY A 317 -23.59 5.14 -1.69
C GLY A 317 -22.30 5.96 -1.76
N ILE A 318 -22.33 7.27 -1.46
CA ILE A 318 -21.16 8.13 -1.49
C ILE A 318 -20.19 7.71 -0.38
N SER A 319 -18.93 7.46 -0.76
CA SER A 319 -17.89 7.02 0.17
C SER A 319 -16.87 8.12 0.47
N GLY A 320 -16.39 8.17 1.70
CA GLY A 320 -15.42 9.15 2.17
C GLY A 320 -14.97 8.88 3.60
N TYR A 321 -14.39 9.88 4.26
CA TYR A 321 -13.87 9.83 5.61
C TYR A 321 -14.60 10.85 6.49
N VAL A 322 -15.00 10.43 7.68
CA VAL A 322 -15.63 11.29 8.68
C VAL A 322 -14.81 11.27 9.95
N MET A 323 -14.82 12.36 10.72
CA MET A 323 -14.15 12.37 12.02
C MET A 323 -14.84 11.42 13.00
N THR A 324 -14.07 10.47 13.56
CA THR A 324 -14.58 9.40 14.43
C THR A 324 -15.30 9.94 15.66
N ARG A 325 -14.82 11.05 16.23
CA ARG A 325 -15.42 11.69 17.41
C ARG A 325 -16.84 12.24 17.23
N TYR A 326 -17.34 12.29 15.98
CA TYR A 326 -18.67 12.82 15.66
C TYR A 326 -19.63 11.75 15.15
N ILE A 327 -19.27 10.48 15.34
CA ILE A 327 -20.11 9.34 14.99
C ILE A 327 -20.18 8.36 16.16
N SER A 328 -21.33 7.71 16.33
CA SER A 328 -21.51 6.60 17.27
C SER A 328 -21.40 5.30 16.48
N LEU A 329 -20.40 4.47 16.79
CA LEU A 329 -20.14 3.20 16.12
C LEU A 329 -21.01 2.10 16.74
N LEU A 330 -21.67 1.31 15.90
CA LEU A 330 -22.65 0.29 16.29
C LEU A 330 -22.36 -1.02 15.53
N ASN A 331 -22.68 -2.15 16.15
CA ASN A 331 -22.43 -3.49 15.62
C ASN A 331 -20.95 -3.72 15.22
N LEU A 332 -20.02 -3.18 16.02
CA LEU A 332 -18.58 -3.39 15.82
C LEU A 332 -18.26 -4.89 15.92
N PRO A 333 -17.47 -5.47 15.00
CA PRO A 333 -16.93 -6.80 15.21
C PRO A 333 -15.93 -6.74 16.37
N SER A 334 -15.84 -7.82 17.15
CA SER A 334 -14.86 -7.93 18.23
C SER A 334 -13.47 -7.53 17.71
N ALA A 335 -12.84 -6.54 18.35
CA ALA A 335 -11.65 -5.89 17.82
C ALA A 335 -10.57 -6.93 17.48
N ALA A 336 -10.01 -6.87 16.27
CA ALA A 336 -8.94 -7.78 15.86
C ALA A 336 -7.81 -7.71 16.88
N THR A 337 -7.53 -8.83 17.55
CA THR A 337 -6.45 -8.91 18.53
C THR A 337 -5.16 -9.33 17.83
N ARG A 338 -4.03 -8.83 18.32
CA ARG A 338 -2.70 -9.33 17.98
C ARG A 338 -1.95 -9.73 19.22
N THR A 339 -1.09 -10.72 19.09
CA THR A 339 -0.23 -11.17 20.17
C THR A 339 1.02 -10.31 20.20
N VAL A 340 1.38 -9.84 21.39
CA VAL A 340 2.62 -9.11 21.63
C VAL A 340 3.77 -10.11 21.68
N VAL A 341 4.72 -9.98 20.76
CA VAL A 341 5.87 -10.89 20.62
C VAL A 341 7.15 -10.08 20.70
N HIS A 342 7.77 -10.06 21.88
CA HIS A 342 9.12 -9.53 22.06
C HIS A 342 10.18 -10.64 21.85
N PRO A 343 11.26 -10.42 21.08
CA PRO A 343 12.28 -11.43 20.75
C PRO A 343 12.95 -12.10 21.95
N SER A 344 13.10 -11.38 23.06
CA SER A 344 13.68 -11.92 24.32
C SER A 344 12.64 -12.49 25.29
N GLY A 345 11.37 -12.58 24.90
CA GLY A 345 10.30 -13.07 25.78
C GLY A 345 9.87 -12.08 26.89
N SER A 346 10.35 -10.84 26.86
CA SER A 346 10.07 -9.83 27.89
C SER A 346 8.76 -9.07 27.67
N TYR A 347 8.80 -7.81 27.25
CA TYR A 347 7.63 -6.93 27.09
C TYR A 347 7.84 -5.92 25.97
N VAL A 348 6.76 -5.28 25.54
CA VAL A 348 6.78 -4.17 24.58
C VAL A 348 6.17 -2.92 25.21
N ASN A 349 6.80 -1.77 25.00
CA ASN A 349 6.27 -0.50 25.48
C ASN A 349 5.02 -0.08 24.68
N LEU A 350 3.92 0.15 25.39
CA LEU A 350 2.79 0.93 24.91
C LEU A 350 3.07 2.40 25.20
N ARG A 351 3.15 3.23 24.16
CA ARG A 351 3.57 4.63 24.25
C ARG A 351 2.44 5.60 23.96
N GLN A 352 2.57 6.83 24.43
CA GLN A 352 1.58 7.88 24.20
C GLN A 352 1.53 8.36 22.74
N GLY A 353 2.65 8.28 22.01
CA GLY A 353 2.80 8.70 20.61
C GLY A 353 3.70 7.76 19.79
N GLN A 354 3.70 7.95 18.47
CA GLN A 354 4.43 7.14 17.47
C GLN A 354 5.93 7.45 17.46
N SER A 355 6.60 7.36 18.61
CA SER A 355 8.03 7.66 18.73
C SER A 355 8.67 6.87 19.87
N LEU A 356 9.93 6.46 19.68
CA LEU A 356 10.75 5.85 20.72
C LEU A 356 11.06 6.80 21.88
N SER A 357 10.97 8.12 21.65
CA SER A 357 11.13 9.15 22.68
C SER A 357 9.82 9.51 23.40
N SER A 358 8.68 8.98 22.95
CA SER A 358 7.39 9.24 23.60
C SER A 358 7.26 8.51 24.93
N SER A 359 6.59 9.16 25.89
CA SER A 359 6.25 8.61 27.21
C SER A 359 5.70 7.20 27.12
N VAL A 360 6.24 6.31 27.94
CA VAL A 360 5.73 4.93 28.08
C VAL A 360 4.52 4.97 29.00
N LEU A 361 3.36 4.61 28.47
CA LEU A 361 2.13 4.49 29.25
C LEU A 361 2.14 3.21 30.08
N MET A 362 2.60 2.09 29.50
CA MET A 362 2.80 0.83 30.19
C MET A 362 3.67 -0.14 29.37
N ARG A 363 4.02 -1.27 29.98
CA ARG A 363 4.75 -2.39 29.37
C ARG A 363 3.81 -3.58 29.23
N VAL A 364 3.58 -4.03 28.01
CA VAL A 364 2.71 -5.18 27.72
C VAL A 364 3.58 -6.44 27.59
N PRO A 365 3.38 -7.46 28.45
CA PRO A 365 4.18 -8.68 28.41
C PRO A 365 4.09 -9.44 27.08
N HIS A 366 5.15 -10.18 26.75
CA HIS A 366 5.13 -11.17 25.67
C HIS A 366 3.97 -12.16 25.86
N GLY A 367 3.31 -12.54 24.76
CA GLY A 367 2.21 -13.49 24.74
C GLY A 367 0.83 -12.86 25.05
N GLN A 368 0.79 -11.60 25.46
CA GLN A 368 -0.46 -10.91 25.74
C GLN A 368 -1.16 -10.46 24.45
N GLN A 369 -2.48 -10.44 24.48
CA GLN A 369 -3.29 -9.96 23.36
C GLN A 369 -3.61 -8.47 23.53
N VAL A 370 -3.45 -7.70 22.45
CA VAL A 370 -3.88 -6.31 22.36
C VAL A 370 -4.91 -6.16 21.25
N SER A 371 -5.93 -5.33 21.47
CA SER A 371 -6.88 -4.98 20.43
C SER A 371 -6.27 -3.94 19.50
N ILE A 372 -6.30 -4.17 18.19
CA ILE A 372 -5.80 -3.23 17.20
C ILE A 372 -6.85 -2.16 16.92
N LEU A 373 -6.50 -0.90 17.18
CA LEU A 373 -7.34 0.27 16.92
C LEU A 373 -6.96 0.98 15.61
N SER A 374 -5.69 0.88 15.20
CA SER A 374 -5.17 1.38 13.92
C SER A 374 -3.88 0.62 13.56
N VAL A 375 -3.75 0.18 12.31
CA VAL A 375 -2.51 -0.45 11.81
C VAL A 375 -1.62 0.62 11.19
N GLY A 376 -0.32 0.59 11.50
CA GLY A 376 0.70 1.42 10.84
C GLY A 376 1.94 0.58 10.51
N SER A 377 2.78 1.08 9.61
CA SER A 377 3.99 0.37 9.15
C SER A 377 5.01 0.17 10.26
N GLU A 378 5.23 1.19 11.10
CA GLU A 378 6.16 1.15 12.23
C GLU A 378 5.45 1.11 13.58
N TRP A 379 4.31 1.78 13.70
CA TRP A 379 3.53 1.88 14.93
C TRP A 379 2.07 1.54 14.68
N CYS A 380 1.53 0.59 15.42
CA CYS A 380 0.09 0.35 15.50
C CYS A 380 -0.46 1.09 16.72
N LYS A 381 -1.67 1.67 16.59
CA LYS A 381 -2.44 2.10 17.76
C LYS A 381 -3.20 0.90 18.29
N VAL A 382 -3.05 0.61 19.57
CA VAL A 382 -3.61 -0.57 20.22
C VAL A 382 -4.29 -0.20 21.54
N SER A 383 -5.20 -1.06 21.98
CA SER A 383 -5.80 -1.03 23.32
C SER A 383 -5.37 -2.27 24.09
N TYR A 384 -4.91 -2.07 25.32
CA TYR A 384 -4.61 -3.14 26.26
C TYR A 384 -5.16 -2.78 27.63
N GLN A 385 -6.04 -3.62 28.19
CA GLN A 385 -6.70 -3.40 29.48
C GLN A 385 -7.36 -2.03 29.61
N GLY A 386 -7.96 -1.52 28.52
CA GLY A 386 -8.62 -0.21 28.48
C GLY A 386 -7.69 0.98 28.26
N VAL A 387 -6.36 0.78 28.26
CA VAL A 387 -5.38 1.83 27.98
C VAL A 387 -5.01 1.82 26.49
N GLN A 388 -5.15 2.98 25.85
CA GLN A 388 -4.84 3.15 24.43
C GLN A 388 -3.47 3.83 24.24
N GLY A 389 -2.70 3.33 23.29
CA GLY A 389 -1.41 3.90 22.94
C GLY A 389 -0.85 3.32 21.65
N TYR A 390 0.40 3.63 21.36
CA TYR A 390 1.11 3.19 20.18
C TYR A 390 2.14 2.13 20.56
N MET A 391 2.15 1.03 19.81
CA MET A 391 3.09 -0.06 19.97
C MET A 391 3.76 -0.34 18.63
N LEU A 392 5.05 -0.65 18.65
CA LEU A 392 5.78 -0.90 17.41
C LEU A 392 5.20 -2.13 16.69
N ALA A 393 4.88 -1.98 15.40
CA ALA A 393 4.15 -2.95 14.60
C ALA A 393 4.88 -4.30 14.46
N TRP A 394 6.21 -4.30 14.42
CA TRP A 394 7.04 -5.51 14.35
C TRP A 394 6.85 -6.48 15.53
N PHE A 395 6.42 -5.98 16.69
CA PHE A 395 6.15 -6.81 17.86
C PHE A 395 4.71 -7.30 17.94
N LEU A 396 3.87 -7.02 16.95
CA LEU A 396 2.45 -7.42 16.94
C LEU A 396 2.19 -8.47 15.86
N LYS A 397 1.96 -9.71 16.30
CA LYS A 397 1.77 -10.88 15.44
C LYS A 397 0.32 -11.32 15.37
#